data_AF-A0A2V2RTD9-F1
#
_entry.id   AF-A0A2V2RTD9-F1
#
_cell.length_a   1.000
_cell.length_b   1.000
_cell.length_c   1.000
_cell.angle_alpha   90.00
_cell.angle_beta   90.00
_cell.angle_gamma   90.00
#
_symmetry.space_group_name_H-M   'P 1'
#
loop_
_entity.id
_entity.type
_entity.pdbx_description
1 polymer ?
#
loop_
_entity_poly.entity_id
_entity_poly.type
_entity_poly.pdbx_seq_one_letter_code
_entity_poly.pdbx_strand_id
1 'polypeptide(L)'
;GIGHFIWYPAGRHGPFEESFPELILFLRRHGASVPNWLLESQSCPWKTRREFLADFESQKMRSLRNFLANTVPLQSRFLAERLENALPKMLRAVPTTQRKRVESNFYRVAARPSGMYALIDYVNFKGEGTLPTERYAGQGWGLLQVLQGMRDGPAVQEFSKSAKRVLELRVRNSPPVRQEKRWLPGWLDRVDSYRRGLSSS
;
A
#
# COMPACT_ATOMS: atom_id res chain seq x y z
N GLY A 1 3.12 -6.16 10.99
CA GLY A 1 2.77 -4.77 11.33
C GLY A 1 1.36 -4.48 10.87
N ILE A 2 0.95 -3.21 10.88
CA ILE A 2 -0.40 -2.79 10.46
C ILE A 2 -0.50 -2.45 8.96
N GLY A 3 0.65 -2.29 8.30
CA GLY A 3 0.75 -2.05 6.86
C GLY A 3 1.23 -3.27 6.06
N HIS A 4 1.20 -3.15 4.74
CA HIS A 4 1.78 -4.13 3.82
C HIS A 4 3.14 -3.61 3.37
N PHE A 5 4.20 -4.20 3.92
CA PHE A 5 5.56 -3.77 3.67
C PHE A 5 6.30 -4.85 2.90
N ILE A 6 6.65 -4.56 1.65
CA ILE A 6 7.36 -5.51 0.79
C ILE A 6 8.82 -5.53 1.20
N TRP A 7 9.37 -6.74 1.35
CA TRP A 7 10.77 -6.98 1.66
C TRP A 7 11.31 -8.14 0.80
N TYR A 8 12.23 -7.84 -0.09
CA TYR A 8 12.78 -8.79 -1.03
C TYR A 8 14.02 -9.50 -0.46
N PRO A 9 14.19 -10.80 -0.72
CA PRO A 9 15.43 -11.51 -0.40
C PRO A 9 16.61 -10.99 -1.21
N ALA A 10 17.82 -11.14 -0.68
CA ALA A 10 19.05 -10.73 -1.39
C ALA A 10 19.13 -11.35 -2.80
N GLY A 11 19.50 -10.53 -3.79
CA GLY A 11 19.60 -10.93 -5.20
C GLY A 11 18.26 -11.20 -5.88
N ARG A 12 17.13 -10.92 -5.23
CA ARG A 12 15.80 -10.99 -5.84
C ARG A 12 15.17 -9.61 -5.83
N HIS A 13 14.55 -9.26 -6.94
CA HIS A 13 13.71 -8.08 -7.05
C HIS A 13 12.37 -8.49 -7.64
N GLY A 14 11.29 -7.93 -7.11
CA GLY A 14 9.97 -8.06 -7.71
C GLY A 14 9.60 -6.82 -8.51
N PRO A 15 8.44 -6.85 -9.17
CA PRO A 15 7.95 -5.73 -9.99
C PRO A 15 7.41 -4.55 -9.15
N PHE A 16 7.29 -4.73 -7.83
CA PHE A 16 6.62 -3.81 -6.93
C PHE A 16 7.65 -3.05 -6.10
N GLU A 17 7.27 -1.86 -5.65
CA GLU A 17 8.12 -1.05 -4.79
C GLU A 17 8.39 -1.75 -3.45
N GLU A 18 9.66 -1.83 -3.06
CA GLU A 18 10.06 -2.34 -1.75
C GLU A 18 9.84 -1.26 -0.69
N SER A 19 9.26 -1.59 0.47
CA SER A 19 8.85 -0.59 1.47
C SER A 19 9.19 -0.94 2.91
N PHE A 20 9.56 -2.19 3.20
CA PHE A 20 9.98 -2.59 4.55
C PHE A 20 11.29 -1.92 4.99
N PRO A 21 12.35 -1.80 4.15
CA PRO A 21 13.55 -1.08 4.54
C PRO A 21 13.28 0.39 4.90
N GLU A 22 12.41 1.07 4.14
CA GLU A 22 12.01 2.46 4.42
C GLU A 22 11.32 2.58 5.78
N LEU A 23 10.44 1.63 6.12
CA LEU A 23 9.80 1.56 7.43
C LEU A 23 10.84 1.41 8.54
N ILE A 24 11.79 0.48 8.43
CA ILE A 24 12.80 0.25 9.47
C ILE A 24 13.64 1.52 9.70
N LEU A 25 14.07 2.19 8.63
CA LEU A 25 14.79 3.47 8.73
C LEU A 25 13.94 4.55 9.38
N PHE A 26 12.65 4.64 9.02
CA PHE A 26 11.71 5.57 9.63
C PHE A 26 11.56 5.33 11.13
N LEU A 27 11.31 4.07 11.54
CA LEU A 27 11.15 3.70 12.94
C LEU A 27 12.40 4.04 13.75
N ARG A 28 13.59 3.74 13.23
CA ARG A 28 14.87 4.08 13.87
C ARG A 28 15.04 5.59 14.06
N ARG A 29 14.79 6.38 13.01
CA ARG A 29 14.92 7.85 13.06
C ARG A 29 13.97 8.49 14.08
N HIS A 30 12.86 7.82 14.39
CA HIS A 30 11.89 8.25 15.39
C HIS A 30 12.07 7.57 16.76
N GLY A 31 13.27 7.05 17.04
CA GLY A 31 13.65 6.58 18.37
C GLY A 31 13.22 5.16 18.72
N ALA A 32 12.68 4.38 17.77
CA ALA A 32 12.39 2.98 18.04
C ALA A 32 13.69 2.17 18.17
N SER A 33 13.76 1.34 19.21
CA SER A 33 14.85 0.37 19.41
C SER A 33 14.75 -0.77 18.40
N VAL A 34 15.33 -0.58 17.22
CA VAL A 34 15.37 -1.59 16.16
C VAL A 34 16.32 -2.71 16.55
N PRO A 35 15.89 -4.00 16.52
CA PRO A 35 16.78 -5.13 16.71
C PRO A 35 18.02 -5.08 15.80
N ASN A 36 19.22 -5.29 16.35
CA ASN A 36 20.48 -5.16 15.59
C ASN A 36 20.50 -5.96 14.29
N TRP A 37 19.99 -7.20 14.30
CA TRP A 37 19.96 -8.03 13.11
C TRP A 37 19.12 -7.43 11.98
N LEU A 38 18.09 -6.61 12.26
CA LEU A 38 17.33 -5.89 11.24
C LEU A 38 18.13 -4.72 10.65
N LEU A 39 19.02 -4.10 11.43
CA LEU A 39 19.91 -3.05 10.94
C LEU A 39 21.04 -3.62 10.08
N GLU A 40 21.49 -4.83 10.40
CA GLU A 40 22.51 -5.57 9.63
C GLU A 40 21.93 -6.21 8.37
N SER A 41 20.63 -6.54 8.36
CA SER A 41 19.96 -7.17 7.23
C SER A 41 19.53 -6.14 6.19
N GLN A 42 20.34 -5.96 5.14
CA GLN A 42 19.97 -5.11 3.99
C GLN A 42 18.79 -5.68 3.18
N SER A 43 18.57 -6.99 3.23
CA SER A 43 17.52 -7.69 2.49
C SER A 43 16.83 -8.73 3.37
N CYS A 44 15.67 -9.23 2.93
CA CYS A 44 14.92 -10.25 3.65
C CYS A 44 15.79 -11.50 3.87
N PRO A 45 16.00 -11.93 5.13
CA PRO A 45 16.92 -13.04 5.42
C PRO A 45 16.37 -14.40 4.98
N TRP A 46 15.07 -14.50 4.72
CA TRP A 46 14.42 -15.74 4.29
C TRP A 46 14.28 -15.77 2.77
N LYS A 47 14.95 -16.72 2.11
CA LYS A 47 14.91 -16.88 0.64
C LYS A 47 13.65 -17.59 0.16
N THR A 48 13.04 -18.38 1.04
CA THR A 48 11.87 -19.18 0.72
C THR A 48 10.80 -19.09 1.80
N ARG A 49 9.54 -19.35 1.43
CA ARG A 49 8.43 -19.45 2.40
C ARG A 49 8.70 -20.55 3.44
N ARG A 50 9.35 -21.65 3.04
CA ARG A 50 9.70 -22.75 3.95
C ARG A 50 10.67 -22.29 5.04
N GLU A 51 11.73 -21.57 4.67
CA GLU A 51 12.67 -20.97 5.64
C GLU A 51 11.96 -19.99 6.58
N PHE A 52 11.13 -19.10 6.02
CA PHE A 52 10.37 -18.14 6.83
C PHE A 52 9.49 -18.82 7.88
N LEU A 53 8.82 -19.92 7.51
CA LEU A 53 7.96 -20.68 8.42
C LEU A 53 8.74 -21.54 9.41
N ALA A 54 9.89 -22.09 9.02
CA ALA A 54 10.76 -22.84 9.93
C ALA A 54 11.28 -21.95 11.08
N ASP A 55 11.56 -20.68 10.78
CA ASP A 55 12.00 -19.70 11.77
C ASP A 55 10.87 -19.13 12.64
N PHE A 56 9.61 -19.60 12.50
CA PHE A 56 8.46 -18.97 13.15
C PHE A 56 8.61 -18.84 14.68
N GLU A 57 9.19 -19.85 15.32
CA GLU A 57 9.45 -19.89 16.77
C GLU A 57 10.87 -19.43 17.15
N SER A 58 11.70 -19.01 16.18
CA SER A 58 13.06 -18.52 16.42
C SER A 58 13.09 -17.20 17.19
N GLN A 59 14.18 -16.94 17.91
CA GLN A 59 14.40 -15.66 18.59
C GLN A 59 14.32 -14.48 17.63
N LYS A 60 14.85 -14.64 16.41
CA LYS A 60 14.78 -13.65 15.34
C LYS A 60 13.33 -13.29 15.01
N MET A 61 12.48 -14.28 14.72
CA MET A 61 11.09 -14.01 14.34
C MET A 61 10.24 -13.50 15.52
N ARG A 62 10.46 -14.01 16.74
CA ARG A 62 9.82 -13.45 17.94
C ARG A 62 10.19 -11.98 18.13
N SER A 63 11.47 -11.63 17.99
CA SER A 63 11.93 -10.24 18.09
C SER A 63 11.30 -9.34 17.01
N LEU A 64 11.15 -9.83 15.77
CA LEU A 64 10.48 -9.10 14.70
C LEU A 64 9.01 -8.81 15.05
N ARG A 65 8.28 -9.83 15.51
CA ARG A 65 6.86 -9.68 15.88
C ARG A 65 6.69 -8.71 17.05
N ASN A 66 7.50 -8.85 18.10
CA ASN A 66 7.46 -7.95 19.26
C ASN A 66 7.79 -6.51 18.86
N PHE A 67 8.83 -6.31 18.04
CA PHE A 67 9.19 -4.99 17.54
C PHE A 67 8.05 -4.36 16.72
N LEU A 68 7.43 -5.11 15.80
CA LEU A 68 6.32 -4.61 14.99
C LEU A 68 5.05 -4.37 15.82
N ALA A 69 4.80 -5.14 16.88
CA ALA A 69 3.69 -4.90 17.80
C ALA A 69 3.90 -3.63 18.63
N ASN A 70 5.13 -3.39 19.10
CA ASN A 70 5.47 -2.25 19.95
C ASN A 70 5.66 -0.94 19.18
N THR A 71 5.63 -0.96 17.84
CA THR A 71 5.84 0.22 16.98
C THR A 71 4.60 0.60 16.17
N VAL A 72 3.42 0.11 16.54
CA VAL A 72 2.16 0.41 15.84
C VAL A 72 1.89 1.92 15.69
N PRO A 73 2.06 2.78 16.72
CA PRO A 73 1.85 4.22 16.55
C PRO A 73 2.78 4.85 15.50
N LEU A 74 4.05 4.44 15.48
CA LEU A 74 5.02 4.93 14.50
C LEU A 74 4.75 4.37 13.09
N GLN A 75 4.24 3.14 12.97
CA GLN A 75 3.78 2.60 11.69
C GLN A 75 2.60 3.40 11.14
N SER A 76 1.64 3.79 11.98
CA SER A 76 0.52 4.65 11.57
C SER A 76 1.02 5.99 11.05
N ARG A 77 1.98 6.61 11.75
CA ARG A 77 2.62 7.85 11.32
C ARG A 77 3.35 7.68 9.98
N PHE A 78 4.13 6.61 9.81
CA PHE A 78 4.81 6.32 8.55
C PHE A 78 3.83 6.22 7.37
N LEU A 79 2.71 5.54 7.56
CA LEU A 79 1.69 5.39 6.52
C LEU A 79 1.01 6.73 6.16
N ALA A 80 0.79 7.59 7.16
CA ALA A 80 0.27 8.94 6.93
C ALA A 80 1.27 9.81 6.15
N GLU A 81 2.54 9.85 6.57
CA GLU A 81 3.59 10.59 5.84
C GLU A 81 3.79 10.05 4.42
N ARG A 82 3.66 8.74 4.21
CA ARG A 82 3.71 8.14 2.87
C ARG A 82 2.57 8.65 1.99
N LEU A 83 1.35 8.79 2.53
CA LEU A 83 0.24 9.38 1.79
C LEU A 83 0.47 10.86 1.46
N GLU A 84 0.95 11.65 2.42
CA GLU A 84 1.27 13.07 2.21
C GLU A 84 2.28 13.26 1.08
N ASN A 85 3.30 12.41 1.03
CA ASN A 85 4.31 12.42 -0.03
C ASN A 85 3.81 11.85 -1.37
N ALA A 86 2.75 11.03 -1.37
CA ALA A 86 2.21 10.43 -2.58
C ALA A 86 1.52 11.44 -3.49
N LEU A 87 0.77 12.41 -2.93
CA LEU A 87 0.02 13.38 -3.74
C LEU A 87 0.92 14.21 -4.67
N PRO A 88 2.00 14.87 -4.19
CA PRO A 88 2.91 15.59 -5.07
C PRO A 88 3.54 14.71 -6.17
N LYS A 89 3.87 13.46 -5.87
CA LYS A 89 4.39 12.50 -6.86
C LYS A 89 3.35 12.20 -7.93
N MET A 90 2.11 11.92 -7.55
CA MET A 90 0.99 11.68 -8.46
C MET A 90 0.73 12.87 -9.39
N LEU A 91 0.77 14.10 -8.88
CA LEU A 91 0.58 15.32 -9.68
C LEU A 91 1.71 15.55 -10.69
N ARG A 92 2.95 15.20 -10.35
CA ARG A 92 4.07 15.24 -11.29
C ARG A 92 3.97 14.16 -12.37
N ALA A 93 3.38 13.00 -12.06
CA ALA A 93 3.27 11.86 -12.96
C ALA A 93 2.17 11.97 -14.01
N VAL A 94 1.32 13.02 -13.97
CA VAL A 94 0.22 13.21 -14.92
C VAL A 94 0.33 14.51 -15.74
N PRO A 95 -0.27 14.56 -16.95
CA PRO A 95 -0.41 15.80 -17.70
C PRO A 95 -1.07 16.90 -16.88
N THR A 96 -0.70 18.17 -17.14
CA THR A 96 -1.22 19.35 -16.45
C THR A 96 -2.74 19.42 -16.47
N THR A 97 -3.37 19.00 -17.57
CA THR A 97 -4.83 18.93 -17.75
C THR A 97 -5.54 18.01 -16.76
N GLN A 98 -4.84 17.04 -16.18
CA GLN A 98 -5.41 16.10 -15.21
C GLN A 98 -5.10 16.44 -13.75
N ARG A 99 -4.09 17.28 -13.48
CA ARG A 99 -3.62 17.59 -12.11
C ARG A 99 -4.74 18.08 -11.22
N LYS A 100 -5.51 19.08 -11.68
CA LYS A 100 -6.64 19.65 -10.92
C LYS A 100 -7.70 18.60 -10.58
N ARG A 101 -7.97 17.66 -11.48
CA ARG A 101 -8.94 16.57 -11.25
C ARG A 101 -8.43 15.61 -10.17
N VAL A 102 -7.17 15.18 -10.26
CA VAL A 102 -6.56 14.26 -9.28
C VAL A 102 -6.53 14.90 -7.90
N GLU A 103 -6.05 16.14 -7.81
CA GLU A 103 -5.96 16.90 -6.57
C GLU A 103 -7.35 17.15 -5.95
N SER A 104 -8.32 17.61 -6.74
CA SER A 104 -9.68 17.83 -6.28
C SER A 104 -10.31 16.54 -5.74
N ASN A 105 -10.14 15.42 -6.46
CA ASN A 105 -10.66 14.13 -6.00
C ASN A 105 -9.97 13.62 -4.73
N PHE A 106 -8.67 13.85 -4.59
CA PHE A 106 -7.95 13.54 -3.36
C PHE A 106 -8.56 14.27 -2.16
N TYR A 107 -8.70 15.60 -2.25
CA TYR A 107 -9.23 16.39 -1.14
C TYR A 107 -10.73 16.16 -0.90
N ARG A 108 -11.52 15.89 -1.95
CA ARG A 108 -12.91 15.46 -1.81
C ARG A 108 -13.04 14.20 -0.95
N VAL A 109 -12.13 13.23 -1.11
CA VAL A 109 -12.10 12.03 -0.28
C VAL A 109 -11.59 12.37 1.11
N ALA A 110 -10.42 13.03 1.22
CA ALA A 110 -9.78 13.35 2.49
C ALA A 110 -10.67 14.14 3.45
N ALA A 111 -11.56 15.00 2.94
CA ALA A 111 -12.51 15.79 3.74
C ALA A 111 -13.66 14.97 4.36
N ARG A 112 -13.72 13.65 4.15
CA ARG A 112 -14.77 12.78 4.70
C ARG A 112 -14.26 12.00 5.92
N PRO A 113 -15.13 11.66 6.89
CA PRO A 113 -14.72 10.95 8.12
C PRO A 113 -13.90 9.67 7.90
N SER A 114 -14.25 8.85 6.89
CA SER A 114 -13.51 7.63 6.54
C SER A 114 -12.51 7.81 5.39
N GLY A 115 -12.39 9.03 4.86
CA GLY A 115 -11.65 9.31 3.65
C GLY A 115 -10.14 9.21 3.81
N MET A 116 -9.61 9.77 4.90
CA MET A 116 -8.18 9.68 5.19
C MET A 116 -7.75 8.21 5.35
N TYR A 117 -8.53 7.42 6.10
CA TYR A 117 -8.30 5.98 6.22
C TYR A 117 -8.30 5.29 4.86
N ALA A 118 -9.29 5.55 4.00
CA ALA A 118 -9.38 4.93 2.68
C ALA A 118 -8.17 5.27 1.77
N LEU A 119 -7.69 6.52 1.82
CA LEU A 119 -6.53 6.96 1.05
C LEU A 119 -5.24 6.29 1.55
N ILE A 120 -5.00 6.31 2.87
CA ILE A 120 -3.83 5.65 3.49
C ILE A 120 -3.84 4.16 3.18
N ASP A 121 -4.99 3.51 3.39
CA ASP A 121 -5.16 2.09 3.16
C ASP A 121 -4.89 1.73 1.71
N TYR A 122 -5.41 2.49 0.74
CA TYR A 122 -5.24 2.18 -0.67
C TYR A 122 -3.79 2.34 -1.14
N VAL A 123 -3.07 3.37 -0.68
CA VAL A 123 -1.63 3.52 -0.97
C VAL A 123 -0.85 2.33 -0.40
N ASN A 124 -1.15 1.92 0.83
CA ASN A 124 -0.50 0.78 1.46
C ASN A 124 -0.91 -0.57 0.83
N PHE A 125 -2.08 -0.64 0.22
CA PHE A 125 -2.62 -1.86 -0.39
C PHE A 125 -2.15 -2.06 -1.85
N LYS A 126 -2.18 -1.00 -2.66
CA LYS A 126 -1.95 -1.06 -4.12
C LYS A 126 -0.92 -0.07 -4.66
N GLY A 127 -0.32 0.73 -3.78
CA GLY A 127 0.68 1.71 -4.16
C GLY A 127 0.08 3.03 -4.66
N GLU A 128 0.96 3.97 -4.94
CA GLU A 128 0.61 5.32 -5.39
C GLU A 128 0.11 5.33 -6.85
N GLY A 129 0.56 4.38 -7.67
CA GLY A 129 0.19 4.27 -9.09
C GLY A 129 1.04 5.12 -10.03
N THR A 130 2.22 5.54 -9.58
CA THR A 130 3.18 6.38 -10.31
C THR A 130 4.26 5.56 -11.03
N LEU A 131 4.55 4.32 -10.57
CA LEU A 131 5.60 3.47 -11.15
C LEU A 131 5.18 2.87 -12.51
N PRO A 132 6.02 3.00 -13.56
CA PRO A 132 5.75 2.36 -14.86
C PRO A 132 5.72 0.83 -14.80
N THR A 133 6.50 0.22 -13.91
CA THR A 133 6.56 -1.23 -13.70
C THR A 133 5.28 -1.81 -13.08
N GLU A 134 4.45 -0.95 -12.46
CA GLU A 134 3.18 -1.31 -11.86
C GLU A 134 2.00 -1.06 -12.82
N ARG A 135 2.16 -1.57 -14.05
CA ARG A 135 1.16 -1.45 -15.11
C ARG A 135 1.00 -2.76 -15.86
N TYR A 136 -0.23 -3.05 -16.27
CA TYR A 136 -0.54 -4.10 -17.25
C TYR A 136 -1.22 -3.46 -18.46
N ALA A 137 -0.70 -3.72 -19.66
CA ALA A 137 -1.15 -3.07 -20.89
C ALA A 137 -1.19 -1.52 -20.78
N GLY A 138 -0.18 -0.93 -20.12
CA GLY A 138 -0.09 0.52 -19.88
C GLY A 138 -1.02 1.05 -18.77
N GLN A 139 -1.94 0.23 -18.26
CA GLN A 139 -2.89 0.61 -17.23
C GLN A 139 -2.34 0.32 -15.83
N GLY A 140 -2.21 1.37 -15.01
CA GLY A 140 -1.83 1.25 -13.59
C GLY A 140 -3.01 0.89 -12.70
N TRP A 141 -2.74 0.60 -11.44
CA TRP A 141 -3.76 0.20 -10.46
C TRP A 141 -3.63 0.86 -9.08
N GLY A 142 -2.76 1.87 -8.96
CA GLY A 142 -2.56 2.55 -7.68
C GLY A 142 -3.55 3.67 -7.45
N LEU A 143 -3.36 4.40 -6.35
CA LEU A 143 -4.24 5.49 -5.93
C LEU A 143 -4.50 6.50 -7.05
N LEU A 144 -3.49 6.82 -7.86
CA LEU A 144 -3.61 7.74 -8.98
C LEU A 144 -4.74 7.35 -9.94
N GLN A 145 -4.81 6.09 -10.35
CA GLN A 145 -5.83 5.63 -11.29
C GLN A 145 -7.22 5.64 -10.68
N VAL A 146 -7.33 5.36 -9.37
CA VAL A 146 -8.60 5.49 -8.63
C VAL A 146 -9.09 6.92 -8.66
N LEU A 147 -8.22 7.90 -8.33
CA LEU A 147 -8.58 9.32 -8.33
C LEU A 147 -8.94 9.83 -9.73
N GLN A 148 -8.23 9.38 -10.77
CA GLN A 148 -8.56 9.72 -12.16
C GLN A 148 -9.94 9.18 -12.56
N GLY A 149 -10.26 7.94 -12.19
CA GLY A 149 -11.49 7.24 -12.54
C GLY A 149 -12.72 7.58 -11.68
N MET A 150 -12.57 8.44 -10.67
CA MET A 150 -13.71 8.94 -9.89
C MET A 150 -14.64 9.79 -10.76
N ARG A 151 -15.94 9.65 -10.53
CA ARG A 151 -17.01 10.44 -11.16
C ARG A 151 -17.60 11.42 -10.15
N ASP A 152 -18.62 12.14 -10.57
CA ASP A 152 -19.41 13.00 -9.68
C ASP A 152 -20.25 12.16 -8.70
N GLY A 153 -20.57 12.77 -7.56
CA GLY A 153 -21.33 12.13 -6.49
C GLY A 153 -20.57 12.08 -5.15
N PRO A 154 -21.10 11.31 -4.18
CA PRO A 154 -20.52 11.18 -2.85
C PRO A 154 -19.09 10.60 -2.91
N ALA A 155 -18.12 11.35 -2.37
CA ALA A 155 -16.70 11.14 -2.64
C ALA A 155 -16.18 9.75 -2.26
N VAL A 156 -16.51 9.25 -1.06
CA VAL A 156 -16.04 7.93 -0.58
C VAL A 156 -16.71 6.79 -1.37
N GLN A 157 -17.97 6.95 -1.75
CA GLN A 157 -18.70 5.98 -2.57
C GLN A 157 -18.10 5.90 -3.97
N GLU A 158 -17.80 7.05 -4.60
CA GLU A 158 -17.15 7.09 -5.91
C GLU A 158 -15.70 6.62 -5.86
N PHE A 159 -14.97 6.89 -4.77
CA PHE A 159 -13.64 6.34 -4.53
C PHE A 159 -13.67 4.81 -4.51
N SER A 160 -14.56 4.22 -3.69
CA SER A 160 -14.75 2.77 -3.60
C SER A 160 -15.12 2.16 -4.96
N LYS A 161 -16.10 2.73 -5.68
CA LYS A 161 -16.49 2.26 -7.01
C LYS A 161 -15.36 2.37 -8.03
N SER A 162 -14.59 3.46 -8.01
CA SER A 162 -13.44 3.65 -8.88
C SER A 162 -12.34 2.62 -8.59
N ALA A 163 -12.06 2.39 -7.31
CA ALA A 163 -11.12 1.37 -6.86
C ALA A 163 -11.51 -0.04 -7.35
N LYS A 164 -12.80 -0.41 -7.28
CA LYS A 164 -13.28 -1.67 -7.85
C LYS A 164 -13.01 -1.79 -9.34
N ARG A 165 -13.39 -0.78 -10.13
CA ARG A 165 -13.15 -0.76 -11.59
C ARG A 165 -11.68 -0.93 -11.94
N VAL A 166 -10.80 -0.24 -11.19
CA VAL A 166 -9.34 -0.31 -11.37
C VAL A 166 -8.81 -1.72 -11.06
N LEU A 167 -9.30 -2.35 -9.99
CA LEU A 167 -8.89 -3.70 -9.60
C LEU A 167 -9.39 -4.76 -10.58
N GLU A 168 -10.63 -4.64 -11.07
CA GLU A 168 -11.19 -5.50 -12.11
C GLU A 168 -10.40 -5.39 -13.42
N LEU A 169 -10.04 -4.16 -13.82
CA LEU A 169 -9.21 -3.91 -15.00
C LEU A 169 -7.82 -4.53 -14.84
N ARG A 170 -7.20 -4.39 -13.67
CA ARG A 170 -5.91 -5.03 -13.35
C ARG A 170 -6.00 -6.54 -13.54
N VAL A 171 -7.02 -7.19 -12.97
CA VAL A 171 -7.17 -8.65 -13.07
C VAL A 171 -7.41 -9.08 -14.51
N ARG A 172 -8.20 -8.33 -15.27
CA ARG A 172 -8.43 -8.57 -16.70
C ARG A 172 -7.15 -8.50 -17.52
N ASN A 173 -6.26 -7.56 -17.20
CA ASN A 173 -5.00 -7.34 -17.91
C ASN A 173 -3.82 -8.16 -17.35
N SER A 174 -4.02 -8.86 -16.22
CA SER A 174 -2.94 -9.60 -15.55
C SER A 174 -2.50 -10.80 -16.38
N PRO A 175 -1.18 -11.09 -16.46
CA PRO A 175 -0.67 -12.34 -17.00
C PRO A 175 -1.35 -13.56 -16.32
N PRO A 176 -1.84 -14.56 -17.07
CA PRO A 176 -2.56 -15.71 -16.50
C PRO A 176 -1.77 -16.46 -15.44
N VAL A 177 -0.44 -16.56 -15.60
CA VAL A 177 0.48 -17.21 -14.65
C VAL A 177 0.44 -16.61 -13.24
N ARG A 178 0.06 -15.33 -13.09
CA ARG A 178 -0.08 -14.69 -11.77
C ARG A 178 -1.35 -15.08 -11.02
N GLN A 179 -2.36 -15.57 -11.74
CA GLN A 179 -3.64 -16.03 -11.20
C GLN A 179 -4.32 -14.98 -10.28
N GLU A 180 -4.27 -13.69 -10.64
CA GLU A 180 -4.75 -12.62 -9.76
C GLU A 180 -6.25 -12.69 -9.44
N LYS A 181 -7.05 -13.34 -10.31
CA LYS A 181 -8.50 -13.51 -10.15
C LYS A 181 -8.90 -14.10 -8.79
N ARG A 182 -8.07 -14.98 -8.22
CA ARG A 182 -8.34 -15.58 -6.90
C ARG A 182 -8.38 -14.58 -5.74
N TRP A 183 -7.73 -13.42 -5.90
CA TRP A 183 -7.65 -12.39 -4.88
C TRP A 183 -8.71 -11.29 -5.05
N LEU A 184 -9.33 -11.21 -6.24
CA LEU A 184 -10.27 -10.15 -6.57
C LEU A 184 -11.43 -10.05 -5.55
N PRO A 185 -12.10 -11.14 -5.12
CA PRO A 185 -13.19 -11.03 -4.16
C PRO A 185 -12.79 -10.29 -2.88
N GLY A 186 -11.67 -10.69 -2.25
CA GLY A 186 -11.17 -10.04 -1.04
C GLY A 186 -10.70 -8.60 -1.28
N TRP A 187 -10.23 -8.27 -2.49
CA TRP A 187 -9.89 -6.89 -2.85
C TRP A 187 -11.15 -6.02 -2.97
N LEU A 188 -12.23 -6.55 -3.54
CA LEU A 188 -13.51 -5.84 -3.65
C LEU A 188 -14.14 -5.62 -2.28
N ASP A 189 -14.12 -6.64 -1.41
CA ASP A 189 -14.60 -6.53 -0.03
C ASP A 189 -13.83 -5.47 0.76
N ARG A 190 -12.50 -5.42 0.60
CA ARG A 190 -11.64 -4.42 1.24
C ARG A 190 -12.05 -3.00 0.86
N VAL A 191 -12.20 -2.72 -0.44
CA VAL A 191 -12.54 -1.37 -0.91
C VAL A 191 -14.00 -0.99 -0.68
N ASP A 192 -14.89 -1.96 -0.52
CA ASP A 192 -16.27 -1.71 -0.07
C ASP A 192 -16.31 -1.24 1.39
N SER A 193 -15.40 -1.73 2.23
CA SER A 193 -15.36 -1.38 3.66
C SER A 193 -15.18 0.13 3.89
N TYR A 194 -14.51 0.83 2.99
CA TYR A 194 -14.30 2.29 3.07
C TYR A 194 -15.60 3.09 3.19
N ARG A 195 -16.70 2.57 2.63
CA ARG A 195 -18.03 3.19 2.66
C ARG A 195 -18.70 3.12 4.03
N ARG A 196 -18.32 2.15 4.86
CA ARG A 196 -18.88 1.92 6.20
C ARG A 196 -18.10 2.67 7.29
N GLY A 197 -16.89 3.14 6.97
CA GLY A 197 -15.96 3.66 7.97
C GLY A 197 -15.41 2.55 8.87
N LEU A 198 -14.49 2.91 9.77
CA LEU A 198 -14.12 2.02 10.87
C LEU A 198 -15.35 1.89 11.76
N SER A 199 -16.08 0.78 11.64
CA SER A 199 -17.07 0.40 12.64
C SER A 199 -16.30 0.17 13.94
N SER A 200 -16.48 1.08 14.90
CA SER A 200 -16.06 0.88 16.28
C SER A 200 -16.66 -0.44 16.77
N SER A 201 -15.81 -1.44 16.88
CA SER A 201 -16.09 -2.71 17.55
C SER A 201 -15.47 -2.63 18.93
#